data_AF-A0A2K8UBT9-F1
#
_entry.id   AF-A0A2K8UBT9-F1
#
_cell.length_a   1.000
_cell.length_b   1.000
_cell.length_c   1.000
_cell.angle_alpha   90.00
_cell.angle_beta   90.00
_cell.angle_gamma   90.00
#
_symmetry.space_group_name_H-M   'P 1'
#
loop_
_entity.id
_entity.type
_entity.pdbx_description
1 polymer ?
#
loop_
_entity_poly.entity_id
_entity_poly.type
_entity_poly.pdbx_seq_one_letter_code
_entity_poly.pdbx_strand_id
1 'polypeptide(L)' 'MQLWTLWQPYRDALATASDLMALLVMMAEQRVGLRPGRIEPRALKRRPRNFPLLMEPRALARQDVRLHGHPKKAK' A
#
# COMPACT_ATOMS: atom_id res chain seq x y z
N MET A 1 -18.06 -19.97 -4.62
CA MET A 1 -18.71 -19.39 -3.42
C MET A 1 -18.55 -17.88 -3.48
N GLN A 2 -19.64 -17.10 -3.43
CA GLN A 2 -19.58 -15.64 -3.53
C GLN A 2 -19.61 -15.03 -2.11
N LEU A 3 -18.50 -14.46 -1.65
CA LEU A 3 -18.35 -13.98 -0.26
C LEU A 3 -19.31 -12.84 0.10
N TRP A 4 -19.76 -12.06 -0.88
CA TRP A 4 -20.65 -10.91 -0.67
C TRP A 4 -22.08 -11.31 -0.28
N THR A 5 -22.53 -12.52 -0.61
CA THR A 5 -23.87 -12.99 -0.21
C THR A 5 -23.92 -13.41 1.26
N LEU A 6 -22.80 -13.84 1.84
CA LEU A 6 -22.69 -14.16 3.28
C LEU A 6 -22.85 -12.93 4.18
N TRP A 7 -22.67 -11.73 3.62
CA TRP A 7 -22.73 -10.47 4.37
C TRP A 7 -24.13 -9.82 4.38
N GLN A 8 -25.04 -10.29 3.51
CA GLN A 8 -26.41 -9.77 3.42
C GLN A 8 -27.19 -9.77 4.75
N PRO A 9 -27.10 -10.81 5.62
CA PRO A 9 -27.81 -10.82 6.90
C PRO A 9 -27.32 -9.77 7.90
N TYR A 10 -26.10 -9.26 7.72
CA TYR A 10 -25.47 -8.31 8.64
C TYR A 10 -25.66 -6.86 8.19
N ARG A 11 -26.30 -6.63 7.03
CA ARG A 11 -26.55 -5.31 6.46
C ARG A 11 -27.35 -4.41 7.42
N ASP A 12 -28.40 -4.96 8.03
CA ASP A 12 -29.27 -4.20 8.93
C ASP A 12 -28.72 -4.16 10.37
N ALA A 13 -27.74 -5.02 10.69
CA ALA A 13 -27.04 -5.04 11.97
C ALA A 13 -26.01 -3.90 12.11
N LEU A 14 -25.63 -3.26 11.00
CA LEU A 14 -24.77 -2.08 10.97
C LEU A 14 -25.60 -0.79 10.92
N ALA A 15 -26.61 -0.70 11.80
CA ALA A 15 -27.58 0.39 11.79
C ALA A 15 -27.00 1.70 12.36
N THR A 16 -25.94 1.61 13.17
CA THR A 16 -25.35 2.77 13.84
C THR A 16 -23.93 3.05 13.37
N ALA A 17 -23.49 4.30 13.57
CA ALA A 17 -22.11 4.69 13.30
C ALA A 17 -21.09 3.89 14.15
N SER A 18 -21.48 3.42 15.34
CA SER A 18 -20.64 2.59 16.21
C SER A 18 -20.37 1.21 15.59
N ASP A 19 -21.40 0.59 15.01
CA ASP A 19 -21.29 -0.75 14.40
C ASP A 19 -20.39 -0.70 13.16
N LEU A 20 -20.51 0.36 12.35
CA LEU A 20 -19.64 0.61 11.22
C LEU A 20 -18.18 0.79 11.66
N MET A 21 -17.94 1.54 12.74
CA MET A 21 -16.59 1.71 13.28
C MET A 21 -15.99 0.40 13.77
N ALA A 22 -16.76 -0.42 14.49
CA ALA A 22 -16.30 -1.73 14.95
C ALA A 22 -15.92 -2.64 13.78
N LEU A 23 -16.73 -2.64 12.72
CA LEU A 23 -16.40 -3.37 11.49
C LEU A 23 -15.10 -2.88 10.85
N LEU A 24 -14.94 -1.57 10.68
CA LEU A 24 -13.74 -0.99 10.07
C LEU A 24 -12.48 -1.34 10.86
N VAL A 25 -12.55 -1.36 12.19
CA VAL A 25 -11.45 -1.82 13.06
C VAL A 25 -11.14 -3.29 12.79
N MET A 26 -12.14 -4.18 12.77
CA MET A 26 -11.93 -5.60 12.47
C MET A 26 -11.35 -5.85 11.07
N MET A 27 -11.75 -5.06 10.07
CA MET A 27 -11.16 -5.14 8.72
C MET A 27 -9.71 -4.67 8.72
N ALA A 28 -9.37 -3.66 9.53
CA ALA A 28 -8.01 -3.12 9.63
C ALA A 28 -7.03 -4.04 10.39
N GLU A 29 -7.53 -4.93 11.27
CA GLU A 29 -6.73 -5.96 11.95
C GLU A 29 -6.03 -6.88 10.95
N GLN A 30 -6.72 -7.28 9.88
CA GLN A 30 -6.13 -8.12 8.84
C GLN A 30 -5.26 -7.28 7.89
N ARG A 31 -4.03 -6.99 8.33
CA ARG A 31 -3.02 -6.31 7.50
C ARG A 31 -2.57 -7.21 6.35
N VAL A 32 -3.11 -6.94 5.16
CA VAL A 32 -2.71 -7.64 3.94
C VAL A 32 -1.36 -7.11 3.46
N GLY A 33 -0.35 -7.99 3.38
CA GLY A 33 0.99 -7.65 2.93
C GLY A 33 1.85 -7.03 4.02
N LEU A 34 2.45 -7.89 4.87
CA LEU A 34 3.54 -7.52 5.79
C LEU A 34 4.77 -7.09 4.99
N ARG A 35 4.83 -5.81 4.60
CA ARG A 35 5.96 -5.20 3.89
C ARG A 35 6.54 -4.00 4.65
N PRO A 36 6.83 -4.11 5.96
CA PRO A 36 7.48 -3.03 6.70
C PRO A 36 8.86 -2.75 6.07
N GLY A 37 9.19 -1.47 5.86
CA GLY A 37 10.48 -1.09 5.26
C GLY A 37 10.60 -1.35 3.75
N ARG A 38 9.51 -1.71 3.05
CA ARG A 38 9.51 -1.76 1.59
C ARG A 38 9.47 -0.34 1.01
N ILE A 39 10.66 0.23 0.84
CA ILE A 39 10.89 1.46 0.10
C ILE A 39 11.39 1.12 -1.31
N GLU A 40 10.89 1.78 -2.34
CA GLU A 40 11.32 1.59 -3.74
C GLU A 40 11.82 2.92 -4.31
N PRO A 41 12.99 2.95 -4.96
CA PRO A 41 13.49 4.17 -5.60
C PRO A 41 12.55 4.67 -6.69
N ARG A 42 12.50 5.99 -6.89
CA ARG A 42 11.71 6.63 -7.96
C ARG A 42 12.43 6.57 -9.31
N ALA A 43 12.88 5.36 -9.69
CA ALA A 43 13.62 5.10 -10.92
C ALA A 43 13.18 3.76 -11.53
N LEU A 44 13.19 3.66 -12.87
CA LEU A 44 12.70 2.50 -13.61
C LEU A 44 13.85 1.75 -14.30
N LYS A 45 13.77 0.42 -14.40
CA LYS A 45 14.83 -0.38 -15.04
C LYS A 45 14.83 -0.35 -16.57
N ARG A 46 13.66 -0.38 -17.24
CA ARG A 46 13.60 -0.70 -18.68
C ARG A 46 12.52 0.01 -19.53
N ARG A 47 11.51 0.67 -18.96
CA ARG A 47 10.45 1.33 -19.76
C ARG A 47 10.53 2.85 -19.63
N PRO A 48 10.55 3.61 -20.74
CA PRO A 48 10.53 5.06 -20.67
C PRO A 48 9.15 5.50 -20.19
N ARG A 49 9.17 6.12 -19.03
CA ARG A 49 8.13 6.97 -18.46
C ARG A 49 8.93 8.21 -17.96
N ASN A 50 8.30 9.29 -17.48
CA ASN A 50 9.03 10.49 -16.99
C ASN A 50 9.80 10.23 -15.66
N PHE A 51 10.53 9.12 -15.57
CA PHE A 51 11.31 8.70 -14.42
C PHE A 51 12.75 8.42 -14.87
N PRO A 52 13.75 8.74 -14.04
CA PRO A 52 15.13 8.40 -14.31
C PRO A 52 15.33 6.88 -14.38
N LEU A 53 16.36 6.45 -15.10
CA LEU A 53 16.75 5.05 -15.15
C LEU A 53 17.40 4.62 -13.83
N LEU A 54 17.06 3.43 -13.35
CA LEU A 54 17.72 2.83 -12.20
C LEU A 54 19.05 2.20 -12.65
N MET A 55 20.11 3.00 -12.58
CA MET A 55 21.47 2.63 -13.03
C MET A 55 22.27 1.86 -11.98
N GLU A 56 21.87 1.94 -10.71
CA GLU A 56 22.52 1.27 -9.60
C GLU A 56 21.76 0.00 -9.15
N PRO A 57 22.42 -0.93 -8.44
CA PRO A 57 21.75 -2.04 -7.78
C PRO A 57 20.62 -1.53 -6.88
N ARG A 58 19.43 -2.13 -7.02
CA ARG A 58 18.22 -1.73 -6.28
C ARG A 58 18.41 -1.70 -4.77
N ALA A 59 19.29 -2.52 -4.20
CA ALA A 59 19.58 -2.51 -2.77
C ALA A 59 20.22 -1.18 -2.31
N LEU A 60 21.19 -0.66 -3.09
CA LEU A 60 21.88 0.60 -2.79
C LEU A 60 20.93 1.79 -2.91
N ALA A 61 20.14 1.83 -3.99
CA ALA A 61 19.11 2.85 -4.18
C ALA A 61 18.08 2.90 -3.02
N ARG A 62 17.75 1.74 -2.44
CA ARG A 62 16.83 1.66 -1.29
C ARG A 62 17.48 2.19 -0.02
N GLN A 63 18.77 1.95 0.17
CA GLN A 63 19.53 2.49 1.30
C GLN A 63 19.65 4.01 1.19
N ASP A 64 19.95 4.53 0.00
CA ASP A 64 20.02 5.97 -0.25
C ASP A 64 18.69 6.67 0.08
N VAL A 65 17.57 6.14 -0.43
CA VAL A 65 16.24 6.67 -0.12
C VAL A 65 15.90 6.56 1.38
N ARG A 66 16.44 5.58 2.09
CA ARG A 66 16.23 5.43 3.55
C ARG A 66 17.00 6.48 4.35
N LEU A 67 18.19 6.88 3.89
CA LEU A 67 19.06 7.86 4.55
C LEU A 67 18.67 9.30 4.20
N HIS A 68 18.34 9.55 2.93
CA HIS A 68 18.15 10.90 2.39
C HIS A 68 16.70 11.21 1.98
N GLY A 69 15.80 10.22 2.06
CA GLY A 69 14.42 10.36 1.61
C GLY A 69 14.25 10.23 0.10
N HIS A 70 13.03 10.42 -0.40
CA HIS A 70 12.76 10.36 -1.83
C HIS A 70 13.23 11.63 -2.56
N PRO A 71 13.92 11.50 -3.71
CA PRO A 71 14.25 12.67 -4.52
C PRO A 71 12.99 13.36 -5.04
N LYS A 72 13.08 14.68 -5.25
CA LYS A 72 11.99 15.46 -5.86
C LYS A 72 11.66 14.89 -7.24
N LYS A 73 10.39 14.89 -7.60
CA LYS A 73 9.92 14.37 -8.89
C LYS A 73 10.60 15.17 -10.01
N ALA A 74 11.31 14.49 -10.90
CA ALA A 74 11.82 15.10 -12.13
C ALA A 74 10.63 15.67 -12.92
N LYS A 75 10.80 16.88 -13.48
CA LYS A 75 9.76 17.53 -14.31
C LYS A 75 9.52 16.73 -15.58
#